data_AF-U3K2I1-F1
#
_entry.id   AF-U3K2I1-F1
#
_cell.length_a   1.000
_cell.length_b   1.000
_cell.length_c   1.000
_cell.angle_alpha   90.00
_cell.angle_beta   90.00
_cell.angle_gamma   90.00
#
_symmetry.space_group_name_H-M   'P 1'
#
loop_
_entity.id
_entity.type
_entity.pdbx_description
1 polymer ?
#
loop_
_entity_poly.entity_id
_entity_poly.type
_entity_poly.pdbx_seq_one_letter_code
_entity_poly.pdbx_strand_id
1 'polypeptide(L)'
;MTAPSSPWARTPSPRALPCPSWSTTCSSSSTSRLGKDSKPQGFALPELEHNLQLLIDITEQEVIQSDRQLQYERDMVVNLSHEMQKVAEVLSHEEKEISNLSKVLAMVEECERQMQPGCENPLTLDECAKIFETLQDKYYEEYRMSDRVDLAVAIVYPLMKEYFKNWDPFKDCTHGTEIIAKWKSLLENDQLLPHSGQDLPTDAFPRLMWEIWMPHVRNMVARWQPRNCGSVVGFLDSWVNVVPVWILDNILDQLIFPKLQKEVESWDPLTDTVPIHSWIHPWLPLMRARLEPLYSPIRTKLANALHKWHPSDSSAKLILQPWKDVFTPGSWEAFMVKNIVPKLGMCLNELIINPHQQHMDAFHWVIDWEGMISVSSLAGLLEKHFFPKWLQVLCSWLSNSPNYEEIAKWYLGRKSMFSDQVLAHPCIKDKFNEALDIMKRAVS
;
A
#
# COMPACT_ATOMS: atom_id res chain seq x y z
N MET A 1 16.91 -43.68 4.44
CA MET A 1 16.59 -43.65 3.00
C MET A 1 17.13 -42.34 2.44
N THR A 2 18.45 -42.31 2.22
CA THR A 2 19.13 -42.45 0.90
C THR A 2 19.06 -41.16 0.07
N ALA A 3 20.21 -40.47 0.04
CA ALA A 3 20.53 -39.30 -0.75
C ALA A 3 20.46 -39.57 -2.27
N PRO A 4 20.26 -38.53 -3.08
CA PRO A 4 20.70 -38.54 -4.47
C PRO A 4 21.93 -37.62 -4.67
N SER A 5 22.90 -38.24 -5.33
CA SER A 5 24.18 -37.76 -5.81
C SER A 5 24.07 -36.74 -6.95
N SER A 6 24.83 -35.64 -6.88
CA SER A 6 25.16 -34.77 -8.02
C SER A 6 26.47 -35.22 -8.67
N PRO A 7 26.53 -35.44 -10.00
CA PRO A 7 27.79 -35.56 -10.73
C PRO A 7 28.18 -34.24 -11.39
N TRP A 8 29.47 -33.92 -11.26
CA TRP A 8 30.19 -32.90 -12.01
C TRP A 8 30.20 -33.19 -13.51
N ALA A 9 30.09 -32.16 -14.34
CA ALA A 9 30.54 -32.22 -15.73
C ALA A 9 31.05 -30.85 -16.20
N ARG A 10 32.38 -30.67 -16.09
CA ARG A 10 33.16 -29.73 -16.91
C ARG A 10 33.59 -30.48 -18.16
N THR A 11 33.40 -29.87 -19.32
CA THR A 11 33.80 -30.37 -20.63
C THR A 11 35.32 -30.28 -20.86
N PRO A 12 35.88 -31.09 -21.77
CA PRO A 12 37.28 -31.51 -21.72
C PRO A 12 38.19 -30.88 -22.78
N SER A 13 39.48 -30.98 -22.46
CA SER A 13 40.69 -30.69 -23.26
C SER A 13 40.78 -31.50 -24.57
N PRO A 14 41.55 -31.03 -25.59
CA PRO A 14 41.59 -31.63 -26.92
C PRO A 14 42.39 -32.94 -27.01
N ARG A 15 41.93 -33.82 -27.91
CA ARG A 15 42.49 -35.11 -28.27
C ARG A 15 43.88 -34.98 -28.90
N ALA A 16 44.83 -35.75 -28.35
CA ALA A 16 46.03 -36.18 -29.03
C ALA A 16 45.69 -37.11 -30.22
N LEU A 17 46.32 -36.87 -31.37
CA LEU A 17 46.36 -37.79 -32.51
C LEU A 17 47.82 -38.15 -32.81
N PRO A 18 48.07 -39.33 -33.40
CA PRO A 18 49.29 -40.11 -33.18
C PRO A 18 50.36 -39.90 -34.24
N CYS A 19 51.61 -40.12 -33.83
CA CYS A 19 52.81 -40.20 -34.66
C CYS A 19 52.67 -41.22 -35.80
N PRO A 20 53.15 -40.91 -37.03
CA PRO A 20 53.42 -41.92 -38.03
C PRO A 20 54.79 -42.56 -37.77
N SER A 21 54.77 -43.86 -37.50
CA SER A 21 55.92 -44.76 -37.48
C SER A 21 56.53 -44.90 -38.88
N TRP A 22 57.77 -44.46 -39.06
CA TRP A 22 58.58 -44.88 -40.20
C TRP A 22 59.43 -46.07 -39.77
N SER A 23 58.88 -47.25 -40.05
CA SER A 23 59.53 -48.55 -39.91
C SER A 23 60.51 -48.76 -41.07
N THR A 24 61.81 -48.64 -40.79
CA THR A 24 62.89 -49.01 -41.71
C THR A 24 62.93 -50.53 -41.88
N THR A 25 62.49 -51.02 -43.03
CA THR A 25 62.60 -52.43 -43.41
C THR A 25 63.99 -52.68 -44.01
N CYS A 26 64.90 -53.22 -43.21
CA CYS A 26 66.04 -54.01 -43.71
C CYS A 26 65.52 -55.35 -44.25
N SER A 27 65.94 -55.77 -45.45
CA SER A 27 66.88 -56.89 -45.64
C SER A 27 66.81 -57.50 -47.05
N SER A 28 67.96 -58.05 -47.48
CA SER A 28 68.21 -59.00 -48.58
C SER A 28 68.29 -58.37 -49.97
N SER A 29 69.26 -58.65 -50.83
CA SER A 29 70.10 -59.84 -51.03
C SER A 29 71.30 -59.44 -51.92
N SER A 30 72.56 -59.52 -51.47
CA SER A 30 73.50 -60.67 -51.57
C SER A 30 73.93 -61.10 -52.98
N THR A 31 75.17 -60.75 -53.36
CA THR A 31 76.17 -61.54 -54.14
C THR A 31 77.42 -60.64 -54.32
N SER A 32 78.54 -60.80 -53.59
CA SER A 32 79.56 -61.86 -53.62
C SER A 32 80.62 -61.72 -54.73
N ARG A 33 81.88 -61.64 -54.29
CA ARG A 33 83.17 -61.99 -54.94
C ARG A 33 83.84 -60.96 -55.89
N LEU A 34 84.86 -60.29 -55.35
CA LEU A 34 86.29 -60.54 -55.62
C LEU A 34 87.03 -59.87 -54.43
N GLY A 35 87.90 -60.56 -53.71
CA GLY A 35 89.15 -61.08 -54.26
C GLY A 35 90.15 -59.93 -54.27
N LYS A 36 91.15 -60.02 -53.39
CA LYS A 36 92.32 -59.13 -53.27
C LYS A 36 92.69 -58.49 -54.62
N ASP A 37 92.74 -57.17 -54.66
CA ASP A 37 93.88 -56.50 -55.27
C ASP A 37 94.16 -55.15 -54.57
N SER A 38 95.43 -55.02 -54.24
CA SER A 38 96.22 -53.85 -53.88
C SER A 38 95.53 -52.48 -53.76
N LYS A 39 95.69 -51.89 -52.57
CA LYS A 39 95.69 -50.46 -52.22
C LYS A 39 95.77 -49.48 -53.42
N PRO A 40 95.10 -48.33 -53.29
CA PRO A 40 95.83 -47.18 -52.75
C PRO A 40 95.13 -46.74 -51.46
N GLN A 41 95.75 -46.77 -50.28
CA GLN A 41 96.48 -45.61 -49.76
C GLN A 41 96.17 -44.29 -50.48
N GLY A 42 94.88 -43.95 -50.54
CA GLY A 42 94.36 -42.74 -51.13
C GLY A 42 93.00 -42.46 -50.51
N PHE A 43 92.93 -41.40 -49.71
CA PHE A 43 91.69 -40.77 -49.26
C PHE A 43 90.80 -41.59 -48.29
N ALA A 44 91.37 -42.15 -47.23
CA ALA A 44 90.62 -42.19 -45.97
C ALA A 44 91.01 -40.90 -45.21
N LEU A 45 90.20 -39.84 -45.37
CA LEU A 45 90.29 -38.65 -44.53
C LEU A 45 89.18 -38.75 -43.47
N PRO A 46 89.39 -39.51 -42.39
CA PRO A 46 88.42 -39.58 -41.29
C PRO A 46 88.13 -38.19 -40.71
N GLU A 47 89.10 -37.26 -40.80
CA GLU A 47 88.86 -35.86 -40.44
C GLU A 47 87.95 -35.13 -41.43
N LEU A 48 88.00 -35.45 -42.73
CA LEU A 48 87.10 -34.84 -43.72
C LEU A 48 85.67 -35.40 -43.61
N GLU A 49 85.52 -36.70 -43.35
CA GLU A 49 84.22 -37.32 -43.06
C GLU A 49 83.65 -36.81 -41.73
N HIS A 50 84.47 -36.67 -40.70
CA HIS A 50 84.09 -36.05 -39.43
C HIS A 50 83.70 -34.58 -39.61
N ASN A 51 84.46 -33.81 -40.40
CA ASN A 51 84.14 -32.42 -40.71
C ASN A 51 82.83 -32.30 -41.50
N LEU A 52 82.57 -33.20 -42.46
CA LEU A 52 81.31 -33.27 -43.19
C LEU A 52 80.14 -33.65 -42.28
N GLN A 53 80.32 -34.64 -41.40
CA GLN A 53 79.29 -35.02 -40.42
C GLN A 53 79.02 -33.89 -39.42
N LEU A 54 80.05 -33.21 -38.94
CA LEU A 54 79.92 -32.04 -38.07
C LEU A 54 79.17 -30.90 -38.78
N LEU A 55 79.47 -30.65 -40.06
CA LEU A 55 78.73 -29.66 -40.85
C LEU A 55 77.26 -30.08 -41.01
N ILE A 56 76.98 -31.36 -41.27
CA ILE A 56 75.61 -31.88 -41.34
C ILE A 56 74.91 -31.68 -39.99
N ASP A 57 75.51 -32.10 -38.89
CA ASP A 57 74.93 -31.97 -37.54
C ASP A 57 74.70 -30.49 -37.16
N ILE A 58 75.63 -29.59 -37.50
CA ILE A 58 75.46 -28.14 -37.30
C ILE A 58 74.29 -27.62 -38.13
N THR A 59 74.23 -27.97 -39.42
CA THR A 59 73.12 -27.53 -40.29
C THR A 59 71.78 -28.11 -39.86
N GLU A 60 71.74 -29.36 -39.36
CA GLU A 60 70.53 -29.98 -38.83
C GLU A 60 70.06 -29.27 -37.56
N GLN A 61 70.97 -28.91 -36.65
CA GLN A 61 70.63 -28.11 -35.47
C GLN A 61 70.15 -26.70 -35.84
N GLU A 62 70.77 -26.05 -36.82
CA GLU A 62 70.33 -24.75 -37.33
C GLU A 62 68.92 -24.84 -37.95
N VAL A 63 68.63 -25.90 -38.71
CA VAL A 63 67.29 -26.15 -39.28
C VAL A 63 66.25 -26.37 -38.17
N ILE A 64 66.57 -27.19 -37.17
CA ILE A 64 65.65 -27.44 -36.03
C ILE A 64 65.43 -26.17 -35.22
N GLN A 65 66.48 -25.37 -34.98
CA GLN A 65 66.36 -24.11 -34.26
C GLN A 65 65.52 -23.09 -35.06
N SER A 66 65.74 -23.01 -36.38
CA SER A 66 64.97 -22.16 -37.27
C SER A 66 63.49 -22.56 -37.31
N ASP A 67 63.19 -23.86 -37.39
CA ASP A 67 61.81 -24.36 -37.37
C ASP A 67 61.11 -24.07 -36.05
N ARG A 68 61.79 -24.29 -34.90
CA ARG A 68 61.26 -23.92 -33.57
C ARG A 68 61.00 -22.42 -33.44
N GLN A 69 61.92 -21.59 -33.94
CA GLN A 69 61.76 -20.14 -33.94
C GLN A 69 60.56 -19.74 -34.81
N LEU A 70 60.43 -20.33 -36.00
CA LEU A 70 59.33 -20.08 -36.92
C LEU A 70 57.98 -20.53 -36.32
N GLN A 71 57.96 -21.60 -35.56
CA GLN A 71 56.76 -22.08 -34.86
C GLN A 71 56.38 -21.16 -33.69
N TYR A 72 57.35 -20.70 -32.90
CA TYR A 72 57.13 -19.68 -31.85
C TYR A 72 56.59 -18.37 -32.42
N GLU A 73 57.19 -17.85 -33.49
CA GLU A 73 56.72 -16.64 -34.17
C GLU A 73 55.30 -16.82 -34.73
N ARG A 74 54.97 -18.00 -35.28
CA ARG A 74 53.60 -18.33 -35.72
C ARG A 74 52.60 -18.31 -34.56
N ASP A 75 52.92 -18.95 -33.44
CA ASP A 75 52.05 -18.98 -32.25
C ASP A 75 51.88 -17.57 -31.66
N MET A 76 52.95 -16.77 -31.66
CA MET A 76 52.90 -15.37 -31.23
C MET A 76 52.00 -14.51 -32.12
N VAL A 77 52.07 -14.69 -33.44
CA VAL A 77 51.15 -14.03 -34.40
C VAL A 77 49.70 -14.41 -34.11
N VAL A 78 49.42 -15.69 -33.83
CA VAL A 78 48.06 -16.14 -33.49
C VAL A 78 47.58 -15.49 -32.19
N ASN A 79 48.39 -15.50 -31.12
CA ASN A 79 48.04 -14.86 -29.85
C ASN A 79 47.79 -13.35 -30.01
N LEU A 80 48.68 -12.65 -30.70
CA LEU A 80 48.52 -11.21 -30.96
C LEU A 80 47.28 -10.93 -31.80
N SER A 81 46.92 -11.81 -32.74
CA SER A 81 45.69 -11.65 -33.53
C SER A 81 44.43 -11.76 -32.68
N HIS A 82 44.41 -12.69 -31.70
CA HIS A 82 43.30 -12.81 -30.75
C HIS A 82 43.23 -11.63 -29.78
N GLU A 83 44.37 -11.14 -29.29
CA GLU A 83 44.41 -9.94 -28.45
C GLU A 83 43.94 -8.70 -29.21
N MET A 84 44.38 -8.53 -30.47
CA MET A 84 43.93 -7.44 -31.32
C MET A 84 42.41 -7.49 -31.55
N GLN A 85 41.84 -8.68 -31.81
CA GLN A 85 40.40 -8.85 -31.95
C GLN A 85 39.66 -8.49 -30.65
N LYS A 86 40.14 -8.98 -29.51
CA LYS A 86 39.54 -8.69 -28.20
C LYS A 86 39.55 -7.19 -27.88
N VAL A 87 40.66 -6.51 -28.14
CA VAL A 87 40.77 -5.06 -27.94
C VAL A 87 39.86 -4.30 -28.89
N ALA A 88 39.73 -4.75 -30.15
CA ALA A 88 38.82 -4.14 -31.12
C ALA A 88 37.35 -4.27 -30.69
N GLU A 89 36.94 -5.40 -30.11
CA GLU A 89 35.59 -5.59 -29.56
C GLU A 89 35.31 -4.65 -28.38
N VAL A 90 36.28 -4.49 -27.46
CA VAL A 90 36.18 -3.53 -26.35
C VAL A 90 36.09 -2.10 -26.86
N LEU A 91 36.95 -1.70 -27.80
CA LEU A 91 36.92 -0.36 -28.39
C LEU A 91 35.57 -0.05 -29.05
N SER A 92 35.01 -1.01 -29.80
CA SER A 92 33.69 -0.83 -30.42
C SER A 92 32.57 -0.68 -29.40
N HIS A 93 32.67 -1.35 -28.25
CA HIS A 93 31.68 -1.22 -27.17
C HIS A 93 31.78 0.15 -26.49
N GLU A 94 32.99 0.57 -26.11
CA GLU A 94 33.28 1.87 -25.50
C GLU A 94 32.88 3.04 -26.41
N GLU A 95 33.15 2.95 -27.73
CA GLU A 95 32.72 3.97 -28.70
C GLU A 95 31.20 4.12 -28.73
N LYS A 96 30.45 3.01 -28.57
CA LYS A 96 28.99 3.04 -28.52
C LYS A 96 28.50 3.67 -27.22
N GLU A 97 29.11 3.34 -26.08
CA GLU A 97 28.78 3.94 -24.78
C GLU A 97 29.06 5.45 -24.77
N ILE A 98 30.22 5.88 -25.27
CA ILE A 98 30.57 7.30 -25.41
C ILE A 98 29.55 8.02 -26.32
N SER A 99 29.15 7.38 -27.43
CA SER A 99 28.14 7.94 -28.34
C SER A 99 26.78 8.12 -27.66
N ASN A 100 26.35 7.13 -26.88
CA ASN A 100 25.09 7.19 -26.15
C ASN A 100 25.12 8.26 -25.04
N LEU A 101 26.16 8.25 -24.20
CA LEU A 101 26.34 9.25 -23.14
C LEU A 101 26.39 10.68 -23.71
N SER A 102 27.05 10.88 -24.85
CA SER A 102 27.08 12.18 -25.54
C SER A 102 25.68 12.65 -25.95
N LYS A 103 24.82 11.73 -26.41
CA LYS A 103 23.41 12.06 -26.75
C LYS A 103 22.60 12.37 -25.50
N VAL A 104 22.79 11.63 -24.41
CA VAL A 104 22.14 11.90 -23.11
C VAL A 104 22.54 13.28 -22.58
N LEU A 105 23.83 13.59 -22.55
CA LEU A 105 24.33 14.91 -22.15
C LEU A 105 23.74 16.03 -23.00
N ALA A 106 23.70 15.87 -24.33
CA ALA A 106 23.10 16.88 -25.21
C ALA A 106 21.60 17.11 -24.92
N MET A 107 20.84 16.07 -24.56
CA MET A 107 19.43 16.20 -24.15
C MET A 107 19.30 16.94 -22.81
N VAL A 108 20.16 16.65 -21.84
CA VAL A 108 20.16 17.31 -20.52
C VAL A 108 20.58 18.78 -20.64
N GLU A 109 21.62 19.08 -21.40
CA GLU A 109 22.06 20.45 -21.68
C GLU A 109 20.98 21.27 -22.39
N GLU A 110 20.22 20.65 -23.31
CA GLU A 110 19.08 21.31 -23.94
C GLU A 110 17.97 21.63 -22.94
N CYS A 111 17.67 20.71 -22.01
CA CYS A 111 16.73 20.99 -20.92
C CYS A 111 17.21 22.17 -20.07
N GLU A 112 18.48 22.18 -19.68
CA GLU A 112 19.07 23.25 -18.87
C GLU A 112 18.99 24.60 -19.58
N ARG A 113 19.29 24.65 -20.90
CA ARG A 113 19.13 25.87 -21.73
C ARG A 113 17.71 26.39 -21.74
N GLN A 114 16.73 25.49 -21.90
CA GLN A 114 15.31 25.86 -21.95
C GLN A 114 14.74 26.25 -20.58
N MET A 115 15.41 25.87 -19.49
CA MET A 115 15.04 26.28 -18.12
C MET A 115 15.60 27.66 -17.72
N GLN A 116 16.51 28.25 -18.50
CA GLN A 116 17.08 29.57 -18.19
C GLN A 116 16.03 30.69 -18.26
N PRO A 117 16.08 31.68 -17.35
CA PRO A 117 15.14 32.78 -17.33
C PRO A 117 15.27 33.64 -18.60
N GLY A 118 14.16 33.83 -19.32
CA GLY A 118 14.11 34.65 -20.55
C GLY A 118 14.24 33.85 -21.86
N CYS A 119 14.21 32.52 -21.81
CA CYS A 119 14.14 31.69 -23.01
C CYS A 119 12.83 31.93 -23.79
N GLU A 120 12.90 32.00 -25.12
CA GLU A 120 11.73 32.19 -25.98
C GLU A 120 10.79 30.97 -25.97
N ASN A 121 11.34 29.77 -25.73
CA ASN A 121 10.58 28.51 -25.65
C ASN A 121 10.97 27.73 -24.38
N PRO A 122 10.35 28.04 -23.22
CA PRO A 122 10.67 27.39 -21.96
C PRO A 122 10.19 25.94 -21.94
N LEU A 123 10.99 25.07 -21.31
CA LEU A 123 10.68 23.64 -21.20
C LEU A 123 9.38 23.42 -20.41
N THR A 124 8.42 22.70 -21.00
CA THR A 124 7.18 22.32 -20.32
C THR A 124 7.31 20.97 -19.60
N LEU A 125 6.43 20.73 -18.62
CA LEU A 125 6.39 19.44 -17.91
C LEU A 125 6.09 18.25 -18.85
N ASP A 126 5.30 18.45 -19.90
CA ASP A 126 4.99 17.40 -20.88
C ASP A 126 6.13 17.11 -21.83
N GLU A 127 6.88 18.12 -22.26
CA GLU A 127 8.11 17.93 -23.04
C GLU A 127 9.18 17.24 -22.20
N CYS A 128 9.34 17.69 -20.95
CA CYS A 128 10.25 17.05 -20.00
C CYS A 128 9.88 15.57 -19.78
N ALA A 129 8.60 15.24 -19.65
CA ALA A 129 8.16 13.86 -19.53
C ALA A 129 8.54 13.00 -20.75
N LYS A 130 8.40 13.50 -21.98
CA LYS A 130 8.83 12.80 -23.20
C LYS A 130 10.34 12.55 -23.25
N ILE A 131 11.12 13.48 -22.71
CA ILE A 131 12.58 13.32 -22.59
C ILE A 131 12.90 12.20 -21.60
N PHE A 132 12.23 12.16 -20.44
CA PHE A 132 12.38 11.08 -19.47
C PHE A 132 11.92 9.72 -20.02
N GLU A 133 10.81 9.65 -20.75
CA GLU A 133 10.38 8.45 -21.47
C GLU A 133 11.46 7.97 -22.45
N THR A 134 12.04 8.90 -23.23
CA THR A 134 13.12 8.58 -24.18
C THR A 134 14.39 8.08 -23.48
N LEU A 135 14.75 8.67 -22.33
CA LEU A 135 15.88 8.23 -21.51
C LEU A 135 15.65 6.82 -20.96
N GLN A 136 14.43 6.52 -20.51
CA GLN A 136 14.06 5.19 -19.99
C GLN A 136 14.03 4.13 -21.09
N ASP A 137 13.51 4.45 -22.27
CA ASP A 137 13.34 3.49 -23.34
C ASP A 137 14.63 3.22 -24.12
N LYS A 138 15.39 4.28 -24.46
CA LYS A 138 16.53 4.17 -25.40
C LYS A 138 17.90 4.18 -24.74
N TYR A 139 18.00 4.74 -23.53
CA TYR A 139 19.28 4.97 -22.83
C TYR A 139 19.21 4.50 -21.37
N TYR A 140 18.56 3.35 -21.13
CA TYR A 140 18.28 2.85 -19.79
C TYR A 140 19.54 2.63 -18.93
N GLU A 141 20.62 2.13 -19.55
CA GLU A 141 21.87 1.86 -18.86
C GLU A 141 22.53 3.17 -18.40
N GLU A 142 22.61 4.15 -19.28
CA GLU A 142 23.13 5.49 -19.00
C GLU A 142 22.24 6.25 -17.99
N TYR A 143 20.91 6.08 -18.09
CA TYR A 143 19.92 6.62 -17.16
C TYR A 143 19.96 5.94 -15.79
N ARG A 144 20.47 4.69 -15.69
CA ARG A 144 20.69 4.01 -14.41
C ARG A 144 22.03 4.40 -13.78
N MET A 145 23.04 4.62 -14.62
CA MET A 145 24.39 5.02 -14.18
C MET A 145 24.42 6.48 -13.70
N SER A 146 23.62 7.35 -14.31
CA SER A 146 23.37 8.71 -13.82
C SER A 146 22.37 8.63 -12.67
N ASP A 147 22.61 9.27 -11.52
CA ASP A 147 21.66 9.23 -10.41
C ASP A 147 20.33 9.87 -10.85
N ARG A 148 19.30 9.03 -11.02
CA ARG A 148 17.97 9.42 -11.50
C ARG A 148 17.33 10.47 -10.60
N VAL A 149 17.64 10.39 -9.31
CA VAL A 149 17.15 11.32 -8.30
C VAL A 149 17.72 12.70 -8.58
N ASP A 150 19.01 12.79 -8.89
CA ASP A 150 19.68 14.05 -9.17
C ASP A 150 19.14 14.71 -10.45
N LEU A 151 18.88 13.93 -11.50
CA LEU A 151 18.29 14.47 -12.73
C LEU A 151 16.85 14.99 -12.50
N ALA A 152 16.05 14.24 -11.73
CA ALA A 152 14.70 14.66 -11.37
C ALA A 152 14.71 15.92 -10.49
N VAL A 153 15.63 16.00 -9.52
CA VAL A 153 15.80 17.17 -8.64
C VAL A 153 16.28 18.38 -9.44
N ALA A 154 17.17 18.20 -10.41
CA ALA A 154 17.70 19.30 -11.21
C ALA A 154 16.67 19.88 -12.19
N ILE A 155 15.89 19.03 -12.86
CA ILE A 155 15.02 19.45 -13.97
C ILE A 155 13.55 19.50 -13.55
N VAL A 156 13.03 18.41 -12.97
CA VAL A 156 11.59 18.23 -12.72
C VAL A 156 11.13 19.08 -11.55
N TYR A 157 11.91 19.16 -10.47
CA TYR A 157 11.51 19.86 -9.25
C TYR A 157 11.30 21.37 -9.49
N PRO A 158 12.18 22.11 -10.18
CA PRO A 158 11.93 23.51 -10.50
C PRO A 158 10.67 23.72 -11.35
N LEU A 159 10.44 22.87 -12.36
CA LEU A 159 9.25 22.95 -13.21
C LEU A 159 7.96 22.71 -12.42
N MET A 160 7.95 21.68 -11.57
CA MET A 160 6.82 21.39 -10.68
C MET A 160 6.59 22.51 -9.67
N LYS A 161 7.66 23.09 -9.12
CA LYS A 161 7.57 24.21 -8.18
C LYS A 161 6.95 25.44 -8.84
N GLU A 162 7.31 25.75 -10.09
CA GLU A 162 6.67 26.85 -10.83
C GLU A 162 5.21 26.51 -11.18
N TYR A 163 4.92 25.25 -11.55
CA TYR A 163 3.56 24.79 -11.84
C TYR A 163 2.61 24.94 -10.64
N PHE A 164 3.07 24.60 -9.42
CA PHE A 164 2.25 24.71 -8.21
C PHE A 164 2.31 26.07 -7.50
N LYS A 165 3.14 27.02 -7.96
CA LYS A 165 3.42 28.30 -7.28
C LYS A 165 2.18 29.07 -6.84
N ASN A 166 1.16 29.13 -7.68
CA ASN A 166 -0.08 29.87 -7.43
C ASN A 166 -1.26 28.95 -7.07
N TRP A 167 -0.99 27.68 -6.80
CA TRP A 167 -2.04 26.70 -6.52
C TRP A 167 -2.60 26.87 -5.11
N ASP A 168 -3.94 26.98 -5.05
CA ASP A 168 -4.74 26.96 -3.83
C ASP A 168 -5.62 25.71 -3.82
N PRO A 169 -5.31 24.70 -2.98
CA PRO A 169 -6.07 23.46 -2.91
C PRO A 169 -7.56 23.62 -2.59
N PHE A 170 -7.97 24.74 -1.97
CA PHE A 170 -9.38 25.00 -1.68
C PHE A 170 -10.18 25.46 -2.91
N LYS A 171 -9.52 26.03 -3.92
CA LYS A 171 -10.19 26.49 -5.15
C LYS A 171 -10.29 25.40 -6.19
N ASP A 172 -9.22 24.62 -6.33
CA ASP A 172 -9.16 23.48 -7.23
C ASP A 172 -8.40 22.34 -6.53
N CYS A 173 -9.16 21.38 -6.02
CA CYS A 173 -8.61 20.23 -5.32
C CYS A 173 -8.05 19.17 -6.26
N THR A 174 -8.33 19.22 -7.57
CA THR A 174 -7.90 18.23 -8.57
C THR A 174 -6.72 18.70 -9.41
N HIS A 175 -6.41 19.98 -9.40
CA HIS A 175 -5.30 20.57 -10.14
C HIS A 175 -3.98 19.83 -9.90
N GLY A 176 -3.38 19.32 -10.98
CA GLY A 176 -2.09 18.63 -10.95
C GLY A 176 -2.16 17.14 -10.59
N THR A 177 -3.33 16.57 -10.30
CA THR A 177 -3.47 15.13 -10.03
C THR A 177 -3.02 14.28 -11.23
N GLU A 178 -3.44 14.62 -12.44
CA GLU A 178 -3.05 13.92 -13.69
C GLU A 178 -1.54 14.04 -13.97
N ILE A 179 -1.00 15.25 -13.83
CA ILE A 179 0.42 15.53 -14.03
C ILE A 179 1.26 14.76 -13.01
N ILE A 180 0.91 14.82 -11.73
CA ILE A 180 1.62 14.07 -10.69
C ILE A 180 1.46 12.57 -10.90
N ALA A 181 0.30 12.07 -11.35
CA ALA A 181 0.13 10.65 -11.66
C ALA A 181 1.03 10.20 -12.83
N LYS A 182 1.17 11.01 -13.88
CA LYS A 182 2.12 10.75 -14.97
C LYS A 182 3.56 10.74 -14.47
N TRP A 183 3.94 11.72 -13.67
CA TRP A 183 5.29 11.78 -13.08
C TRP A 183 5.54 10.71 -12.03
N LYS A 184 4.50 10.24 -11.34
CA LYS A 184 4.55 9.07 -10.47
C LYS A 184 4.99 7.84 -11.26
N SER A 185 4.34 7.54 -12.38
CA SER A 185 4.73 6.39 -13.22
C SER A 185 6.12 6.52 -13.84
N LEU A 186 6.60 7.74 -14.07
CA LEU A 186 7.94 7.97 -14.63
C LEU A 186 9.05 7.93 -13.57
N LEU A 187 8.74 8.24 -12.31
CA LEU A 187 9.73 8.34 -11.24
C LEU A 187 9.69 7.16 -10.26
N GLU A 188 8.56 6.46 -10.14
CA GLU A 188 8.44 5.19 -9.42
C GLU A 188 8.80 4.04 -10.36
N ASN A 189 9.86 3.30 -10.05
CA ASN A 189 10.27 2.13 -10.85
C ASN A 189 9.84 0.81 -10.19
N ASP A 190 9.09 0.01 -10.95
CA ASP A 190 8.48 -1.28 -10.60
C ASP A 190 9.47 -2.46 -10.45
N GLN A 191 10.79 -2.22 -10.42
CA GLN A 191 11.81 -3.30 -10.50
C GLN A 191 12.72 -3.45 -9.28
N LEU A 192 12.57 -2.64 -8.23
CA LEU A 192 13.26 -2.92 -6.97
C LEU A 192 12.42 -3.91 -6.16
N LEU A 193 12.76 -5.20 -6.34
CA LEU A 193 12.50 -6.25 -5.36
C LEU A 193 12.66 -5.68 -3.93
N PRO A 194 11.73 -5.98 -3.00
CA PRO A 194 11.83 -5.55 -1.61
C PRO A 194 12.91 -6.39 -0.92
N HIS A 195 14.18 -6.07 -1.15
CA HIS A 195 15.34 -6.75 -0.56
C HIS A 195 16.24 -5.80 0.22
N SER A 196 15.65 -4.86 0.95
CA SER A 196 16.22 -4.31 2.18
C SER A 196 15.26 -3.28 2.75
N GLY A 197 14.42 -3.71 3.70
CA GLY A 197 13.70 -2.77 4.53
C GLY A 197 14.69 -2.01 5.39
N GLN A 198 15.11 -0.81 4.96
CA GLN A 198 15.49 0.30 5.85
C GLN A 198 15.87 1.63 5.18
N ASP A 199 15.99 1.75 3.85
CA ASP A 199 16.35 3.04 3.23
C ASP A 199 15.14 3.72 2.57
N LEU A 200 14.37 4.46 3.38
CA LEU A 200 13.36 5.40 2.93
C LEU A 200 13.95 6.83 2.99
N PRO A 201 14.78 7.24 2.01
CA PRO A 201 14.58 8.52 1.32
C PRO A 201 15.08 8.59 -0.15
N THR A 202 15.41 7.47 -0.80
CA THR A 202 16.13 7.50 -2.09
C THR A 202 15.23 7.59 -3.33
N ASP A 203 13.91 7.62 -3.18
CA ASP A 203 13.00 7.71 -4.32
C ASP A 203 12.67 9.17 -4.68
N ALA A 204 12.86 9.52 -5.95
CA ALA A 204 12.67 10.87 -6.46
C ALA A 204 11.23 11.38 -6.31
N PHE A 205 10.22 10.49 -6.40
CA PHE A 205 8.80 10.87 -6.34
C PHE A 205 8.32 11.22 -4.93
N PRO A 206 8.51 10.40 -3.88
CA PRO A 206 8.13 10.78 -2.52
C PRO A 206 8.81 12.06 -2.05
N ARG A 207 10.08 12.28 -2.44
CA ARG A 207 10.81 13.52 -2.13
C ARG A 207 10.21 14.72 -2.84
N LEU A 208 9.81 14.59 -4.12
CA LEU A 208 9.11 15.63 -4.88
C LEU A 208 7.80 16.02 -4.19
N MET A 209 7.00 15.03 -3.81
CA MET A 209 5.74 15.23 -3.10
C MET A 209 5.96 15.93 -1.76
N TRP A 210 7.03 15.59 -1.04
CA TRP A 210 7.35 16.20 0.25
C TRP A 210 7.88 17.63 0.15
N GLU A 211 8.72 17.93 -0.84
CA GLU A 211 9.36 19.25 -0.97
C GLU A 211 8.46 20.28 -1.66
N ILE A 212 7.63 19.86 -2.63
CA ILE A 212 6.87 20.78 -3.48
C ILE A 212 5.38 20.75 -3.16
N TRP A 213 4.75 19.58 -3.10
CA TRP A 213 3.30 19.46 -2.90
C TRP A 213 2.88 19.65 -1.43
N MET A 214 3.59 19.02 -0.50
CA MET A 214 3.27 19.01 0.92
C MET A 214 3.22 20.41 1.58
N PRO A 215 4.06 21.40 1.23
CA PRO A 215 3.92 22.77 1.72
C PRO A 215 2.54 23.39 1.45
N HIS A 216 1.95 23.15 0.28
CA HIS A 216 0.60 23.65 -0.05
C HIS A 216 -0.45 22.98 0.83
N VAL A 217 -0.34 21.67 1.05
CA VAL A 217 -1.24 20.90 1.91
C VAL A 217 -1.13 21.34 3.37
N ARG A 218 0.08 21.51 3.90
CA ARG A 218 0.29 22.05 5.26
C ARG A 218 -0.38 23.41 5.43
N ASN A 219 -0.25 24.28 4.43
CA ASN A 219 -0.87 25.60 4.45
C ASN A 219 -2.40 25.53 4.39
N MET A 220 -2.96 24.64 3.55
CA MET A 220 -4.39 24.36 3.48
C MET A 220 -4.91 23.86 4.85
N VAL A 221 -4.28 22.83 5.41
CA VAL A 221 -4.67 22.23 6.68
C VAL A 221 -4.51 23.22 7.83
N ALA A 222 -3.52 24.11 7.80
CA ALA A 222 -3.36 25.17 8.81
C ALA A 222 -4.60 26.09 8.86
N ARG A 223 -5.11 26.52 7.70
CA ARG A 223 -6.28 27.41 7.58
C ARG A 223 -7.63 26.71 7.75
N TRP A 224 -7.66 25.40 7.56
CA TRP A 224 -8.87 24.59 7.66
C TRP A 224 -9.50 24.63 9.06
N GLN A 225 -10.83 24.62 9.12
CA GLN A 225 -11.60 24.50 10.36
C GLN A 225 -12.26 23.10 10.45
N PRO A 226 -12.03 22.33 11.53
CA PRO A 226 -12.57 20.98 11.69
C PRO A 226 -14.06 20.82 11.40
N ARG A 227 -14.87 21.79 11.83
CA ARG A 227 -16.34 21.79 11.64
C ARG A 227 -16.78 21.89 10.18
N ASN A 228 -15.91 22.35 9.28
CA ASN A 228 -16.13 22.36 7.83
C ASN A 228 -15.17 21.37 7.16
N CYS A 229 -15.41 20.08 7.35
CA CYS A 229 -14.51 19.00 6.91
C CYS A 229 -14.63 18.65 5.41
N GLY A 230 -15.76 18.95 4.76
CA GLY A 230 -16.08 18.45 3.42
C GLY A 230 -15.03 18.79 2.37
N SER A 231 -14.45 20.00 2.40
CA SER A 231 -13.43 20.43 1.44
C SER A 231 -12.12 19.64 1.56
N VAL A 232 -11.68 19.35 2.80
CA VAL A 232 -10.41 18.65 3.03
C VAL A 232 -10.59 17.15 2.83
N VAL A 233 -11.72 16.57 3.23
CA VAL A 233 -12.05 15.17 2.95
C VAL A 233 -12.11 14.94 1.44
N GLY A 234 -12.85 15.77 0.71
CA GLY A 234 -12.93 15.66 -0.75
C GLY A 234 -11.58 15.85 -1.46
N PHE A 235 -10.72 16.75 -0.95
CA PHE A 235 -9.34 16.87 -1.42
C PHE A 235 -8.54 15.60 -1.17
N LEU A 236 -8.57 15.03 0.04
CA LEU A 236 -7.79 13.82 0.32
C LEU A 236 -8.29 12.63 -0.50
N ASP A 237 -9.61 12.50 -0.70
CA ASP A 237 -10.20 11.47 -1.54
C ASP A 237 -9.74 11.58 -3.01
N SER A 238 -9.58 12.80 -3.55
CA SER A 238 -9.09 12.97 -4.92
C SER A 238 -7.59 12.65 -5.08
N TRP A 239 -6.81 12.77 -4.00
CA TRP A 239 -5.36 12.56 -4.01
C TRP A 239 -4.92 11.18 -3.49
N VAL A 240 -5.82 10.39 -2.89
CA VAL A 240 -5.49 9.13 -2.20
C VAL A 240 -4.72 8.12 -3.05
N ASN A 241 -4.99 8.05 -4.36
CA ASN A 241 -4.34 7.11 -5.28
C ASN A 241 -2.99 7.60 -5.79
N VAL A 242 -2.72 8.90 -5.67
CA VAL A 242 -1.53 9.56 -6.21
C VAL A 242 -0.47 9.70 -5.12
N VAL A 243 -0.88 10.11 -3.91
CA VAL A 243 0.03 10.40 -2.79
C VAL A 243 0.65 9.13 -2.22
N PRO A 244 1.97 9.12 -1.94
CA PRO A 244 2.62 8.02 -1.21
C PRO A 244 1.96 7.77 0.15
N VAL A 245 1.77 6.50 0.50
CA VAL A 245 1.03 6.08 1.71
C VAL A 245 1.59 6.74 2.98
N TRP A 246 2.92 6.82 3.14
CA TRP A 246 3.53 7.42 4.32
C TRP A 246 3.28 8.94 4.44
N ILE A 247 3.14 9.66 3.31
CA ILE A 247 2.78 11.08 3.31
C ILE A 247 1.33 11.24 3.73
N LEU A 248 0.43 10.40 3.21
CA LEU A 248 -0.97 10.40 3.62
C LEU A 248 -1.12 10.11 5.11
N ASP A 249 -0.41 9.10 5.62
CA ASP A 249 -0.39 8.78 7.05
C ASP A 249 0.14 9.95 7.88
N ASN A 250 1.22 10.62 7.42
CA ASN A 250 1.72 11.83 8.07
C ASN A 250 0.66 12.94 8.14
N ILE A 251 -0.08 13.18 7.06
CA ILE A 251 -1.16 14.17 7.02
C ILE A 251 -2.25 13.82 8.04
N LEU A 252 -2.72 12.57 8.01
CA LEU A 252 -3.81 12.10 8.88
C LEU A 252 -3.40 12.17 10.36
N ASP A 253 -2.20 11.71 10.70
CA ASP A 253 -1.75 11.58 12.09
C ASP A 253 -1.20 12.88 12.68
N GLN A 254 -0.43 13.64 11.90
CA GLN A 254 0.31 14.80 12.43
C GLN A 254 -0.40 16.13 12.18
N LEU A 255 -1.29 16.20 11.19
CA LEU A 255 -1.96 17.46 10.83
C LEU A 255 -3.46 17.43 11.14
N ILE A 256 -4.17 16.39 10.68
CA ILE A 256 -5.63 16.30 10.82
C ILE A 256 -6.02 15.87 12.23
N PHE A 257 -5.49 14.75 12.71
CA PHE A 257 -5.85 14.18 14.01
C PHE A 257 -5.69 15.16 15.18
N PRO A 258 -4.58 15.92 15.33
CA PRO A 258 -4.42 16.84 16.46
C PRO A 258 -5.44 17.98 16.43
N LYS A 259 -5.86 18.43 15.24
CA LYS A 259 -6.90 19.46 15.09
C LYS A 259 -8.28 18.91 15.45
N LEU A 260 -8.60 17.69 15.02
CA LEU A 260 -9.85 17.03 15.42
C LEU A 260 -9.89 16.79 16.93
N GLN A 261 -8.79 16.31 17.51
CA GLN A 261 -8.68 16.10 18.95
C GLN A 261 -8.94 17.39 19.73
N LYS A 262 -8.26 18.48 19.36
CA LYS A 262 -8.46 19.78 20.00
C LYS A 262 -9.91 20.28 19.88
N GLU A 263 -10.54 20.10 18.72
CA GLU A 263 -11.93 20.51 18.51
C GLU A 263 -12.90 19.69 19.36
N VAL A 264 -12.68 18.37 19.46
CA VAL A 264 -13.45 17.48 20.35
C VAL A 264 -13.28 17.88 21.81
N GLU A 265 -12.08 18.28 22.22
CA GLU A 265 -11.79 18.78 23.57
C GLU A 265 -12.50 20.10 23.88
N SER A 266 -12.66 21.00 22.90
CA SER A 266 -13.42 22.25 23.08
C SER A 266 -14.93 22.13 22.89
N TRP A 267 -15.41 21.11 22.17
CA TRP A 267 -16.82 20.93 21.86
C TRP A 267 -17.68 20.64 23.10
N ASP A 268 -18.86 21.23 23.19
CA ASP A 268 -19.84 21.03 24.25
C ASP A 268 -21.23 20.68 23.65
N PRO A 269 -21.75 19.47 23.93
CA PRO A 269 -23.05 19.02 23.43
C PRO A 269 -24.26 19.89 23.82
N LEU A 270 -24.15 20.71 24.87
CA LEU A 270 -25.27 21.52 25.36
C LEU A 270 -25.32 22.92 24.75
N THR A 271 -24.20 23.43 24.25
CA THR A 271 -24.09 24.82 23.77
C THR A 271 -23.78 24.91 22.28
N ASP A 272 -23.11 23.90 21.71
CA ASP A 272 -22.79 23.88 20.29
C ASP A 272 -24.00 23.56 19.41
N THR A 273 -24.18 24.34 18.35
CA THR A 273 -25.27 24.18 17.38
C THR A 273 -25.00 23.14 16.30
N VAL A 274 -23.72 22.83 16.06
CA VAL A 274 -23.31 21.88 15.02
C VAL A 274 -23.13 20.50 15.65
N PRO A 275 -23.91 19.48 15.24
CA PRO A 275 -23.79 18.14 15.78
C PRO A 275 -22.40 17.54 15.53
N ILE A 276 -21.79 16.94 16.56
CA ILE A 276 -20.41 16.42 16.47
C ILE A 276 -20.21 15.37 15.36
N HIS A 277 -21.22 14.53 15.10
CA HIS A 277 -21.13 13.52 14.07
C HIS A 277 -20.95 14.13 12.67
N SER A 278 -21.46 15.34 12.42
CA SER A 278 -21.39 16.01 11.11
C SER A 278 -19.97 16.34 10.66
N TRP A 279 -19.02 16.47 11.59
CA TRP A 279 -17.63 16.80 11.29
C TRP A 279 -16.62 15.74 11.76
N ILE A 280 -17.06 14.70 12.48
CA ILE A 280 -16.24 13.51 12.77
C ILE A 280 -16.50 12.38 11.78
N HIS A 281 -17.76 12.07 11.46
CA HIS A 281 -18.09 10.89 10.63
C HIS A 281 -17.55 10.95 9.20
N PRO A 282 -17.45 12.13 8.54
CA PRO A 282 -16.84 12.20 7.21
C PRO A 282 -15.39 11.69 7.17
N TRP A 283 -14.70 11.63 8.30
CA TRP A 283 -13.34 11.08 8.40
C TRP A 283 -13.29 9.56 8.55
N LEU A 284 -14.41 8.88 8.83
CA LEU A 284 -14.44 7.42 9.05
C LEU A 284 -13.83 6.62 7.89
N PRO A 285 -14.11 6.91 6.60
CA PRO A 285 -13.53 6.15 5.49
C PRO A 285 -12.00 6.19 5.45
N LEU A 286 -11.42 7.36 5.73
CA LEU A 286 -9.98 7.65 5.65
C LEU A 286 -9.21 7.26 6.93
N MET A 287 -9.77 7.54 8.12
CA MET A 287 -9.04 7.43 9.39
C MET A 287 -9.35 6.15 10.17
N ARG A 288 -10.57 5.61 10.09
CA ARG A 288 -11.00 4.37 10.77
C ARG A 288 -10.51 4.28 12.23
N ALA A 289 -9.61 3.34 12.52
CA ALA A 289 -9.07 3.09 13.86
C ALA A 289 -8.34 4.31 14.47
N ARG A 290 -7.79 5.21 13.63
CA ARG A 290 -7.13 6.44 14.09
C ARG A 290 -8.08 7.36 14.87
N LEU A 291 -9.40 7.26 14.68
CA LEU A 291 -10.40 8.06 15.40
C LEU A 291 -10.79 7.50 16.77
N GLU A 292 -10.42 6.25 17.10
CA GLU A 292 -10.81 5.60 18.36
C GLU A 292 -10.50 6.41 19.62
N PRO A 293 -9.34 7.09 19.74
CA PRO A 293 -9.03 7.91 20.91
C PRO A 293 -10.04 9.05 21.15
N LEU A 294 -10.72 9.53 20.10
CA LEU A 294 -11.70 10.61 20.19
C LEU A 294 -13.03 10.13 20.77
N TYR A 295 -13.36 8.84 20.66
CA TYR A 295 -14.67 8.32 21.07
C TYR A 295 -14.89 8.35 22.58
N SER A 296 -13.84 8.17 23.38
CA SER A 296 -13.93 8.19 24.84
C SER A 296 -14.29 9.59 25.40
N PRO A 297 -13.60 10.68 25.00
CA PRO A 297 -14.00 12.04 25.34
C PRO A 297 -15.43 12.38 24.91
N ILE A 298 -15.81 12.03 23.67
CA ILE A 298 -17.15 12.30 23.12
C ILE A 298 -18.22 11.60 23.96
N ARG A 299 -18.02 10.31 24.26
CA ARG A 299 -18.95 9.53 25.08
C ARG A 299 -19.09 10.11 26.48
N THR A 300 -18.00 10.57 27.08
CA THR A 300 -18.01 11.18 28.42
C THR A 300 -18.82 12.47 28.42
N LYS A 301 -18.61 13.34 27.42
CA LYS A 301 -19.36 14.60 27.28
C LYS A 301 -20.85 14.35 27.00
N LEU A 302 -21.18 13.42 26.12
CA LEU A 302 -22.57 13.01 25.86
C LEU A 302 -23.24 12.44 27.13
N ALA A 303 -22.55 11.59 27.90
CA ALA A 303 -23.08 11.08 29.17
C ALA A 303 -23.38 12.21 30.16
N ASN A 304 -22.49 13.19 30.27
CA ASN A 304 -22.67 14.35 31.16
C ASN A 304 -23.87 15.21 30.72
N ALA A 305 -24.04 15.44 29.41
CA ALA A 305 -25.19 16.16 28.87
C ALA A 305 -26.52 15.47 29.19
N LEU A 306 -26.52 14.13 29.17
CA LEU A 306 -27.71 13.31 29.46
C LEU A 306 -28.08 13.27 30.95
N HIS A 307 -27.25 13.81 31.85
CA HIS A 307 -27.52 13.75 33.29
C HIS A 307 -28.86 14.42 33.67
N LYS A 308 -29.16 15.57 33.05
CA LYS A 308 -30.40 16.34 33.22
C LYS A 308 -31.42 16.13 32.08
N TRP A 309 -31.13 15.23 31.15
CA TRP A 309 -32.01 14.95 30.03
C TRP A 309 -33.31 14.25 30.48
N HIS A 310 -34.40 14.54 29.77
CA HIS A 310 -35.72 13.94 29.96
C HIS A 310 -36.21 13.33 28.64
N PRO A 311 -36.85 12.14 28.65
CA PRO A 311 -37.32 11.44 27.44
C PRO A 311 -38.23 12.22 26.49
N SER A 312 -38.90 13.27 26.96
CA SER A 312 -39.69 14.17 26.10
C SER A 312 -38.84 15.00 25.12
N ASP A 313 -37.53 15.13 25.38
CA ASP A 313 -36.60 15.82 24.50
C ASP A 313 -36.06 14.86 23.43
N SER A 314 -36.60 15.00 22.22
CA SER A 314 -36.25 14.18 21.05
C SER A 314 -34.85 14.46 20.48
N SER A 315 -34.21 15.59 20.85
CA SER A 315 -32.92 15.99 20.29
C SER A 315 -31.79 15.01 20.65
N ALA A 316 -31.83 14.41 21.85
CA ALA A 316 -30.83 13.45 22.31
C ALA A 316 -30.76 12.22 21.39
N LYS A 317 -31.92 11.72 20.92
CA LYS A 317 -31.96 10.57 20.00
C LYS A 317 -31.29 10.91 18.67
N LEU A 318 -31.55 12.10 18.13
CA LEU A 318 -30.95 12.57 16.86
C LEU A 318 -29.42 12.71 16.97
N ILE A 319 -28.92 13.17 18.12
CA ILE A 319 -27.48 13.30 18.36
C ILE A 319 -26.81 11.94 18.50
N LEU A 320 -27.47 10.99 19.18
CA LEU A 320 -26.91 9.67 19.48
C LEU A 320 -27.01 8.68 18.32
N GLN A 321 -28.09 8.71 17.54
CA GLN A 321 -28.36 7.73 16.49
C GLN A 321 -27.18 7.49 15.54
N PRO A 322 -26.47 8.51 15.03
CA PRO A 322 -25.32 8.30 14.16
C PRO A 322 -24.21 7.45 14.79
N TRP A 323 -24.07 7.50 16.12
CA TRP A 323 -23.00 6.80 16.84
C TRP A 323 -23.27 5.31 17.05
N LYS A 324 -24.49 4.84 16.79
CA LYS A 324 -24.88 3.44 17.00
C LYS A 324 -23.98 2.46 16.24
N ASP A 325 -23.65 2.78 15.00
CA ASP A 325 -22.85 1.92 14.12
C ASP A 325 -21.35 2.25 14.18
N VAL A 326 -20.97 3.31 14.92
CA VAL A 326 -19.57 3.75 15.10
C VAL A 326 -18.99 3.20 16.39
N PHE A 327 -19.77 3.21 17.48
CA PHE A 327 -19.35 2.62 18.74
C PHE A 327 -19.44 1.09 18.69
N THR A 328 -18.54 0.42 19.41
CA THR A 328 -18.62 -1.04 19.52
C THR A 328 -19.93 -1.44 20.21
N PRO A 329 -20.58 -2.55 19.79
CA PRO A 329 -21.89 -2.95 20.33
C PRO A 329 -21.94 -3.00 21.86
N GLY A 330 -20.89 -3.55 22.50
CA GLY A 330 -20.81 -3.60 23.96
C GLY A 330 -20.67 -2.23 24.62
N SER A 331 -19.92 -1.29 24.01
CA SER A 331 -19.79 0.06 24.55
C SER A 331 -21.07 0.89 24.36
N TRP A 332 -21.78 0.68 23.25
CA TRP A 332 -23.08 1.28 22.97
C TRP A 332 -24.13 0.80 23.96
N GLU A 333 -24.24 -0.51 24.18
CA GLU A 333 -25.18 -1.09 25.13
C GLU A 333 -24.92 -0.59 26.56
N ALA A 334 -23.67 -0.64 27.02
CA ALA A 334 -23.29 -0.13 28.33
C ALA A 334 -23.62 1.37 28.50
N PHE A 335 -23.43 2.17 27.45
CA PHE A 335 -23.78 3.59 27.46
C PHE A 335 -25.30 3.80 27.57
N MET A 336 -26.10 3.05 26.82
CA MET A 336 -27.56 3.13 26.81
C MET A 336 -28.15 2.71 28.17
N VAL A 337 -27.70 1.58 28.71
CA VAL A 337 -28.14 1.06 30.02
C VAL A 337 -27.79 2.01 31.15
N LYS A 338 -26.65 2.71 31.06
CA LYS A 338 -26.22 3.67 32.09
C LYS A 338 -26.98 5.00 32.04
N ASN A 339 -27.19 5.56 30.86
CA ASN A 339 -27.61 6.96 30.71
C ASN A 339 -29.07 7.14 30.23
N ILE A 340 -29.60 6.20 29.45
CA ILE A 340 -30.93 6.33 28.83
C ILE A 340 -31.97 5.48 29.56
N VAL A 341 -31.72 4.17 29.69
CA VAL A 341 -32.67 3.19 30.24
C VAL A 341 -33.23 3.60 31.62
N PRO A 342 -32.43 4.11 32.58
CA PRO A 342 -32.95 4.49 33.89
C PRO A 342 -33.96 5.65 33.81
N LYS A 343 -33.75 6.61 32.90
CA LYS A 343 -34.65 7.76 32.70
C LYS A 343 -35.96 7.34 32.03
N LEU A 344 -35.89 6.44 31.05
CA LEU A 344 -37.08 5.83 30.45
C LEU A 344 -37.91 5.07 31.51
N GLY A 345 -37.23 4.35 32.40
CA GLY A 345 -37.87 3.66 33.53
C GLY A 345 -38.56 4.59 34.51
N MET A 346 -37.95 5.74 34.82
CA MET A 346 -38.57 6.78 35.65
C MET A 346 -39.87 7.29 35.02
N CYS A 347 -39.87 7.62 33.72
CA CYS A 347 -41.08 8.08 33.02
C CYS A 347 -42.20 7.02 33.00
N LEU A 348 -41.86 5.74 32.75
CA LEU A 348 -42.85 4.65 32.85
C LEU A 348 -43.35 4.45 34.29
N ASN A 349 -42.49 4.69 35.28
CA ASN A 349 -42.89 4.61 36.68
C ASN A 349 -43.79 5.77 37.11
N GLU A 350 -43.81 6.88 36.38
CA GLU A 350 -44.75 8.00 36.59
C GLU A 350 -46.03 7.86 35.74
N LEU A 351 -46.02 6.98 34.72
CA LEU A 351 -47.19 6.71 33.89
C LEU A 351 -48.38 6.25 34.73
N ILE A 352 -49.50 6.99 34.59
CA ILE A 352 -50.79 6.64 35.16
C ILE A 352 -51.61 5.96 34.07
N ILE A 353 -51.98 4.70 34.29
CA ILE A 353 -52.79 3.92 33.36
C ILE A 353 -54.25 4.07 33.79
N ASN A 354 -55.02 4.87 33.06
CA ASN A 354 -56.46 5.00 33.24
C ASN A 354 -57.19 4.64 31.93
N PRO A 355 -58.04 3.60 31.92
CA PRO A 355 -58.78 3.19 30.72
C PRO A 355 -59.66 4.29 30.11
N HIS A 356 -60.21 5.17 30.95
CA HIS A 356 -61.12 6.25 30.54
C HIS A 356 -60.40 7.52 30.07
N GLN A 357 -59.14 7.72 30.48
CA GLN A 357 -58.33 8.88 30.12
C GLN A 357 -56.86 8.47 29.95
N GLN A 358 -56.45 8.25 28.70
CA GLN A 358 -55.12 7.70 28.41
C GLN A 358 -54.11 8.81 28.11
N HIS A 359 -53.15 8.99 29.02
CA HIS A 359 -51.95 9.80 28.77
C HIS A 359 -50.83 8.87 28.27
N MET A 360 -50.51 8.97 26.99
CA MET A 360 -49.63 8.03 26.30
C MET A 360 -48.20 8.54 26.10
N ASP A 361 -47.92 9.79 26.46
CA ASP A 361 -46.65 10.45 26.16
C ASP A 361 -45.46 9.68 26.72
N ALA A 362 -45.50 9.31 28.01
CA ALA A 362 -44.43 8.54 28.64
C ALA A 362 -44.23 7.15 28.00
N PHE A 363 -45.30 6.55 27.47
CA PHE A 363 -45.19 5.28 26.76
C PHE A 363 -44.55 5.49 25.37
N HIS A 364 -45.01 6.48 24.61
CA HIS A 364 -44.44 6.83 23.30
C HIS A 364 -42.96 7.21 23.42
N TRP A 365 -42.59 8.00 24.43
CA TRP A 365 -41.18 8.35 24.68
C TRP A 365 -40.30 7.13 24.93
N VAL A 366 -40.84 6.00 25.44
CA VAL A 366 -40.06 4.77 25.59
C VAL A 366 -39.99 3.99 24.28
N ILE A 367 -41.12 3.81 23.61
CA ILE A 367 -41.16 3.07 22.34
C ILE A 367 -40.36 3.78 21.24
N ASP A 368 -40.23 5.10 21.31
CA ASP A 368 -39.36 5.87 20.42
C ASP A 368 -37.89 5.43 20.52
N TRP A 369 -37.45 4.78 21.61
CA TRP A 369 -36.09 4.26 21.73
C TRP A 369 -35.93 2.81 21.25
N GLU A 370 -37.00 2.22 20.71
CA GLU A 370 -36.90 0.95 20.01
C GLU A 370 -35.86 1.04 18.87
N GLY A 371 -35.02 0.01 18.76
CA GLY A 371 -33.91 -0.03 17.83
C GLY A 371 -32.67 0.77 18.27
N MET A 372 -32.75 1.64 19.28
CA MET A 372 -31.59 2.30 19.89
C MET A 372 -31.05 1.52 21.08
N ILE A 373 -31.94 0.92 21.88
CA ILE A 373 -31.60 0.01 22.99
C ILE A 373 -31.83 -1.45 22.60
N SER A 374 -31.19 -2.39 23.30
CA SER A 374 -31.41 -3.82 23.07
C SER A 374 -32.84 -4.22 23.41
N VAL A 375 -33.42 -5.16 22.64
CA VAL A 375 -34.78 -5.67 22.85
C VAL A 375 -34.94 -6.22 24.27
N SER A 376 -33.91 -6.87 24.81
CA SER A 376 -33.87 -7.36 26.19
C SER A 376 -33.96 -6.23 27.22
N SER A 377 -33.27 -5.10 27.00
CA SER A 377 -33.35 -3.93 27.88
C SER A 377 -34.72 -3.26 27.83
N LEU A 378 -35.29 -3.11 26.63
CA LEU A 378 -36.65 -2.59 26.45
C LEU A 378 -37.69 -3.51 27.12
N ALA A 379 -37.57 -4.81 26.93
CA ALA A 379 -38.46 -5.79 27.52
C ALA A 379 -38.40 -5.76 29.06
N GLY A 380 -37.20 -5.75 29.64
CA GLY A 380 -37.02 -5.62 31.08
C GLY A 380 -37.56 -4.31 31.65
N LEU A 381 -37.46 -3.21 30.89
CA LEU A 381 -38.04 -1.93 31.27
C LEU A 381 -39.57 -2.00 31.37
N LEU A 382 -40.20 -2.57 30.34
CA LEU A 382 -41.65 -2.73 30.27
C LEU A 382 -42.15 -3.69 31.35
N GLU A 383 -41.48 -4.82 31.54
CA GLU A 383 -41.79 -5.81 32.57
C GLU A 383 -41.78 -5.19 33.97
N LYS A 384 -40.78 -4.36 34.25
CA LYS A 384 -40.60 -3.80 35.59
C LYS A 384 -41.53 -2.62 35.87
N HIS A 385 -41.74 -1.74 34.90
CA HIS A 385 -42.37 -0.44 35.15
C HIS A 385 -43.76 -0.28 34.53
N PHE A 386 -44.07 -0.99 33.44
CA PHE A 386 -45.34 -0.86 32.72
C PHE A 386 -46.33 -1.97 33.10
N PHE A 387 -45.95 -3.25 32.90
CA PHE A 387 -46.87 -4.38 33.05
C PHE A 387 -47.50 -4.52 34.45
N PRO A 388 -46.80 -4.31 35.58
CA PRO A 388 -47.40 -4.47 36.90
C PRO A 388 -48.59 -3.52 37.10
N LYS A 389 -48.45 -2.26 36.67
CA LYS A 389 -49.53 -1.27 36.73
C LYS A 389 -50.66 -1.62 35.76
N TRP A 390 -50.31 -2.03 34.55
CA TRP A 390 -51.28 -2.36 33.51
C TRP A 390 -52.16 -3.54 33.93
N LEU A 391 -51.55 -4.61 34.46
CA LEU A 391 -52.23 -5.77 35.01
C LEU A 391 -53.07 -5.41 36.25
N GLN A 392 -52.58 -4.55 37.14
CA GLN A 392 -53.34 -4.09 38.29
C GLN A 392 -54.63 -3.36 37.87
N VAL A 393 -54.54 -2.48 36.88
CA VAL A 393 -55.71 -1.76 36.33
C VAL A 393 -56.68 -2.74 35.68
N LEU A 394 -56.18 -3.74 34.94
CA LEU A 394 -57.01 -4.80 34.37
C LEU A 394 -57.79 -5.57 35.44
N CYS A 395 -57.10 -6.03 36.50
CA CYS A 395 -57.73 -6.71 37.62
C CYS A 395 -58.79 -5.84 38.31
N SER A 396 -58.47 -4.56 38.58
CA SER A 396 -59.40 -3.62 39.20
C SER A 396 -60.64 -3.37 38.34
N TRP A 397 -60.49 -3.21 37.03
CA TRP A 397 -61.60 -3.01 36.11
C TRP A 397 -62.51 -4.24 36.03
N LEU A 398 -61.92 -5.43 35.97
CA LEU A 398 -62.67 -6.69 35.98
C LEU A 398 -63.46 -6.90 37.28
N SER A 399 -63.00 -6.33 38.40
CA SER A 399 -63.63 -6.52 39.71
C SER A 399 -64.76 -5.53 40.02
N ASN A 400 -64.74 -4.33 39.44
CA ASN A 400 -65.60 -3.21 39.86
C ASN A 400 -66.78 -2.89 38.92
N SER A 401 -66.76 -3.35 37.65
CA SER A 401 -67.90 -3.37 36.69
C SER A 401 -67.38 -3.72 35.28
N PRO A 402 -67.22 -5.01 34.94
CA PRO A 402 -66.58 -5.40 33.69
C PRO A 402 -67.47 -5.12 32.46
N ASN A 403 -66.97 -4.33 31.52
CA ASN A 403 -67.42 -4.36 30.13
C ASN A 403 -66.41 -5.17 29.32
N TYR A 404 -66.69 -6.46 29.12
CA TYR A 404 -65.73 -7.38 28.49
C TYR A 404 -65.38 -7.01 27.04
N GLU A 405 -66.28 -6.36 26.31
CA GLU A 405 -66.01 -5.90 24.94
C GLU A 405 -64.98 -4.75 24.94
N GLU A 406 -65.16 -3.77 25.82
CA GLU A 406 -64.21 -2.66 25.99
C GLU A 406 -62.85 -3.13 26.51
N ILE A 407 -62.85 -4.08 27.47
CA ILE A 407 -61.61 -4.66 28.01
C ILE A 407 -60.85 -5.44 26.93
N ALA A 408 -61.55 -6.21 26.09
CA ALA A 408 -60.92 -6.91 24.97
C ALA A 408 -60.33 -5.94 23.93
N LYS A 409 -61.06 -4.87 23.58
CA LYS A 409 -60.55 -3.81 22.71
C LYS A 409 -59.35 -3.11 23.31
N TRP A 410 -59.36 -2.85 24.61
CA TRP A 410 -58.26 -2.22 25.34
C TRP A 410 -57.01 -3.12 25.38
N TYR A 411 -57.16 -4.42 25.63
CA TYR A 411 -56.08 -5.40 25.56
C TYR A 411 -55.45 -5.43 24.16
N LEU A 412 -56.27 -5.56 23.11
CA LEU A 412 -55.79 -5.62 21.73
C LEU A 412 -55.11 -4.32 21.30
N GLY A 413 -55.70 -3.18 21.65
CA GLY A 413 -55.13 -1.87 21.36
C GLY A 413 -53.78 -1.64 22.06
N ARG A 414 -53.60 -2.17 23.27
CA ARG A 414 -52.31 -2.13 23.98
C ARG A 414 -51.29 -3.06 23.34
N LYS A 415 -51.71 -4.26 22.95
CA LYS A 415 -50.84 -5.23 22.28
C LYS A 415 -50.36 -4.73 20.91
N SER A 416 -51.21 -4.03 20.15
CA SER A 416 -50.85 -3.50 18.83
C SER A 416 -49.85 -2.34 18.86
N MET A 417 -49.54 -1.79 20.04
CA MET A 417 -48.54 -0.73 20.18
C MET A 417 -47.10 -1.26 20.22
N PHE A 418 -46.90 -2.57 20.36
CA PHE A 418 -45.59 -3.19 20.38
C PHE A 418 -45.27 -3.78 19.01
N SER A 419 -44.01 -3.68 18.59
CA SER A 419 -43.54 -4.36 17.38
C SER A 419 -43.53 -5.88 17.55
N ASP A 420 -43.49 -6.60 16.43
CA ASP A 420 -43.38 -8.06 16.43
C ASP A 420 -42.13 -8.55 17.16
N GLN A 421 -41.02 -7.80 17.10
CA GLN A 421 -39.78 -8.17 17.78
C GLN A 421 -39.93 -8.12 19.30
N VAL A 422 -40.60 -7.08 19.82
CA VAL A 422 -40.86 -6.94 21.26
C VAL A 422 -41.89 -7.97 21.72
N LEU A 423 -42.95 -8.20 20.94
CA LEU A 423 -43.98 -9.19 21.23
C LEU A 423 -43.46 -10.64 21.22
N ALA A 424 -42.45 -10.93 20.39
CA ALA A 424 -41.81 -12.24 20.35
C ALA A 424 -40.92 -12.51 21.58
N HIS A 425 -40.51 -11.48 22.32
CA HIS A 425 -39.65 -11.64 23.49
C HIS A 425 -40.38 -12.45 24.59
N PRO A 426 -39.77 -13.50 25.17
CA PRO A 426 -40.45 -14.42 26.10
C PRO A 426 -41.14 -13.74 27.27
N CYS A 427 -40.43 -12.82 27.94
CA CYS A 427 -40.95 -12.05 29.06
C CYS A 427 -42.22 -11.25 28.70
N ILE A 428 -42.25 -10.62 27.53
CA ILE A 428 -43.39 -9.82 27.08
C ILE A 428 -44.58 -10.72 26.74
N LYS A 429 -44.30 -11.83 26.04
CA LYS A 429 -45.29 -12.85 25.73
C LYS A 429 -45.94 -13.40 27.00
N ASP A 430 -45.15 -13.69 28.01
CA ASP A 430 -45.64 -14.20 29.31
C ASP A 430 -46.56 -13.20 29.99
N LYS A 431 -46.23 -11.90 29.99
CA LYS A 431 -47.11 -10.86 30.55
C LYS A 431 -48.43 -10.69 29.80
N PHE A 432 -48.42 -10.82 28.48
CA PHE A 432 -49.66 -10.81 27.71
C PHE A 432 -50.50 -12.08 27.90
N ASN A 433 -49.87 -13.24 28.13
CA ASN A 433 -50.57 -14.47 28.48
C ASN A 433 -51.17 -14.39 29.89
N GLU A 434 -50.43 -13.83 30.86
CA GLU A 434 -50.90 -13.56 32.22
C GLU A 434 -52.18 -12.72 32.21
N ALA A 435 -52.21 -11.64 31.43
CA ALA A 435 -53.40 -10.81 31.23
C ALA A 435 -54.59 -11.59 30.64
N LEU A 436 -54.35 -12.45 29.63
CA LEU A 436 -55.40 -13.27 29.03
C LEU A 436 -55.97 -14.28 30.04
N ASP A 437 -55.13 -14.88 30.87
CA ASP A 437 -55.56 -15.84 31.88
C ASP A 437 -56.36 -15.16 32.99
N ILE A 438 -55.99 -13.93 33.40
CA ILE A 438 -56.78 -13.09 34.31
C ILE A 438 -58.16 -12.80 33.70
N MET A 439 -58.22 -12.40 32.42
CA MET A 439 -59.49 -12.14 31.73
C MET A 439 -60.37 -13.40 31.65
N LYS A 440 -59.80 -14.57 31.30
CA LYS A 440 -60.55 -15.84 31.22
C LYS A 440 -61.15 -16.23 32.58
N ARG A 441 -60.38 -16.06 33.66
CA ARG A 441 -60.85 -16.36 35.03
C ARG A 441 -61.95 -15.43 35.51
N ALA A 442 -62.04 -14.21 34.97
CA ALA A 442 -63.10 -13.26 35.32
C ALA A 442 -64.38 -13.42 34.49
N VAL A 443 -64.34 -14.21 33.40
CA VAL A 443 -65.49 -14.55 32.55
C VAL A 443 -66.10 -15.91 32.91
N SER A 444 -65.29 -16.79 33.50
CA SER A 444 -65.73 -18.11 34.03
C SER A 444 -66.31 -17.95 35.42
#